data_AF-A0A821C0V4-F1
#
_entry.id   AF-A0A821C0V4-F1
#
_cell.length_a   1.000
_cell.length_b   1.000
_cell.length_c   1.000
_cell.angle_alpha   90.00
_cell.angle_beta   90.00
_cell.angle_gamma   90.00
#
_symmetry.space_group_name_H-M   'P 1'
#
loop_
_entity.id
_entity.type
_entity.pdbx_description
1 polymer ?
#
loop_
_entity_poly.entity_id
_entity_poly.type
_entity_poly.pdbx_seq_one_letter_code
_entity_poly.pdbx_strand_id
1 'polypeptide(L)'
;MNLTTTSCPYNESTCKFIDSEGNCLSDNMVLDLILKYVSITYYEWICIILYVIVFIVGTIGNLLVIIVIQRNRSMRTVTNMFIMNLAAADLLVLVFCLPATVIQDVTKTWFFGLVLCKFVNYIQNMSISVSVLTLMAISVERYQAIVYPLKFSGTKQRARILILSVWILSLLLVLPDAIMMTLIRQYGDEIETIYLT
;
A
#
# COMPACT_ATOMS: atom_id res chain seq x y z
N MET A 1 -25.24 -1.31 -8.12
CA MET A 1 -26.49 -2.08 -7.94
C MET A 1 -27.70 -1.14 -8.09
N ASN A 2 -27.95 -0.58 -9.28
CA ASN A 2 -28.99 0.45 -9.51
C ASN A 2 -30.40 0.02 -9.08
N LEU A 3 -30.84 0.48 -7.90
CA LEU A 3 -32.20 0.28 -7.38
C LEU A 3 -33.09 1.43 -7.83
N THR A 4 -34.04 1.17 -8.73
CA THR A 4 -35.04 2.17 -9.13
C THR A 4 -36.26 2.06 -8.23
N THR A 5 -36.67 3.20 -7.64
CA THR A 5 -37.88 3.31 -6.82
C THR A 5 -39.13 3.40 -7.69
N THR A 6 -39.39 2.37 -8.50
CA THR A 6 -40.70 2.21 -9.13
C THR A 6 -41.64 1.52 -8.15
N SER A 7 -42.64 2.27 -7.69
CA SER A 7 -43.73 1.82 -6.84
C SER A 7 -44.35 0.50 -7.34
N CYS A 8 -44.33 -0.55 -6.51
CA CYS A 8 -44.86 -1.88 -6.80
C CYS A 8 -46.38 -1.83 -7.12
N PRO A 9 -46.85 -2.55 -8.16
CA PRO A 9 -48.27 -2.63 -8.49
C PRO A 9 -49.03 -3.74 -7.75
N TYR A 10 -48.40 -4.46 -6.80
CA TYR A 10 -49.03 -5.55 -6.07
C TYR A 10 -49.06 -5.31 -4.56
N ASN A 11 -50.24 -5.55 -4.00
CA ASN A 11 -50.56 -5.40 -2.59
C ASN A 11 -50.01 -6.62 -1.82
N GLU A 12 -48.73 -6.61 -1.45
CA GLU A 12 -48.12 -7.59 -0.55
C GLU A 12 -47.07 -6.91 0.33
N SER A 13 -47.28 -7.00 1.65
CA SER A 13 -46.55 -6.31 2.74
C SER A 13 -45.05 -6.64 2.85
N THR A 14 -44.48 -7.36 1.89
CA THR A 14 -43.12 -7.92 1.91
C THR A 14 -42.28 -7.52 0.70
N CYS A 15 -42.86 -6.96 -0.37
CA CYS A 15 -42.12 -6.52 -1.56
C CYS A 15 -41.67 -5.07 -1.42
N LYS A 16 -40.36 -4.81 -1.32
CA LYS A 16 -39.82 -3.46 -1.07
C LYS A 16 -38.96 -2.90 -2.19
N PHE A 17 -38.28 -3.76 -2.95
CA PHE A 17 -37.38 -3.36 -4.02
C PHE A 17 -37.63 -4.21 -5.27
N ILE A 18 -37.30 -3.71 -6.45
CA ILE A 18 -37.34 -4.44 -7.71
C ILE A 18 -35.93 -4.41 -8.31
N ASP A 19 -35.41 -5.56 -8.73
CA ASP A 19 -34.11 -5.64 -9.41
C ASP A 19 -34.20 -5.20 -10.89
N SER A 20 -33.05 -5.11 -11.55
CA SER A 20 -32.95 -4.77 -12.98
C SER A 20 -33.57 -5.81 -13.93
N GLU A 21 -33.97 -6.97 -13.43
CA GLU A 21 -34.65 -8.05 -14.17
C GLU A 21 -36.18 -8.04 -13.93
N GLY A 22 -36.68 -7.13 -13.08
CA GLY A 22 -38.10 -6.99 -12.77
C GLY A 22 -38.58 -7.93 -11.65
N ASN A 23 -37.67 -8.57 -10.91
CA ASN A 23 -38.01 -9.45 -9.80
C ASN A 23 -38.29 -8.65 -8.54
N CYS A 24 -39.35 -9.02 -7.82
CA CYS A 24 -39.67 -8.46 -6.52
C CYS A 24 -38.69 -8.99 -5.44
N LEU A 25 -38.01 -8.08 -4.77
CA LEU A 25 -37.08 -8.35 -3.67
C LEU A 25 -37.72 -7.99 -2.33
N SER A 26 -37.75 -8.98 -1.44
CA SER A 26 -38.10 -8.81 -0.02
C SER A 26 -36.88 -8.44 0.82
N ASP A 27 -37.07 -7.87 2.01
CA ASP A 27 -35.98 -7.48 2.93
C ASP A 27 -34.97 -8.62 3.17
N ASN A 28 -35.46 -9.86 3.30
CA ASN A 28 -34.62 -11.04 3.54
C ASN A 28 -33.78 -11.42 2.30
N MET A 29 -34.34 -11.27 1.10
CA MET A 29 -33.62 -11.55 -0.15
C MET A 29 -32.56 -10.48 -0.43
N VAL A 30 -32.85 -9.21 -0.11
CA VAL A 30 -31.86 -8.13 -0.15
C VAL A 30 -30.76 -8.39 0.87
N LEU A 31 -31.12 -8.82 2.08
CA LEU A 31 -30.14 -9.18 3.11
C LEU A 31 -29.26 -10.36 2.66
N ASP A 32 -29.83 -11.40 2.05
CA ASP A 32 -29.07 -12.54 1.51
C ASP A 32 -28.16 -12.15 0.35
N LEU A 33 -28.61 -11.24 -0.53
CA LEU A 33 -27.78 -10.71 -1.61
C LEU A 33 -26.62 -9.89 -1.06
N ILE A 34 -26.86 -9.05 -0.04
CA ILE A 34 -25.82 -8.29 0.66
C ILE A 34 -24.85 -9.26 1.36
N LEU A 35 -25.36 -10.28 2.07
CA LEU A 35 -24.53 -11.27 2.74
C LEU A 35 -23.71 -12.11 1.77
N LYS A 36 -24.24 -12.43 0.58
CA LYS A 36 -23.52 -13.15 -0.48
C LYS A 36 -22.49 -12.28 -1.21
N TYR A 37 -22.73 -10.97 -1.32
CA TYR A 37 -21.77 -10.04 -1.93
C TYR A 37 -20.68 -9.62 -0.94
N VAL A 38 -21.01 -9.52 0.35
CA VAL A 38 -20.11 -9.20 1.46
C VAL A 38 -19.46 -10.46 2.05
N SER A 39 -19.81 -11.67 1.60
CA SER A 39 -19.22 -12.90 2.11
C SER A 39 -17.75 -12.95 1.77
N ILE A 40 -16.93 -12.58 2.75
CA ILE A 40 -15.47 -12.65 2.67
C ILE A 40 -15.11 -14.09 2.36
N THR A 41 -14.52 -14.32 1.20
CA THR A 41 -14.09 -15.66 0.79
C THR A 41 -12.99 -16.16 1.72
N TYR A 42 -12.82 -17.47 1.83
CA TYR A 42 -11.75 -18.02 2.69
C TYR A 42 -10.35 -17.50 2.31
N TYR A 43 -10.12 -17.21 1.03
CA TYR A 43 -8.88 -16.60 0.55
C TYR A 43 -8.67 -15.19 1.10
N GLU A 44 -9.73 -14.37 1.16
CA GLU A 44 -9.64 -13.01 1.69
C GLU A 44 -9.37 -13.01 3.19
N TRP A 45 -9.99 -13.92 3.95
CA TRP A 45 -9.65 -14.11 5.37
C TRP A 45 -8.18 -14.47 5.57
N ILE A 46 -7.65 -15.38 4.74
CA ILE A 46 -6.22 -15.73 4.77
C ILE A 46 -5.36 -14.50 4.47
N CYS A 47 -5.69 -13.72 3.43
CA CYS A 47 -4.97 -12.50 3.08
C CYS A 47 -4.98 -11.47 4.22
N ILE A 48 -6.14 -11.22 4.85
CA ILE A 48 -6.26 -10.28 5.98
C ILE A 48 -5.34 -10.73 7.13
N ILE A 49 -5.38 -12.01 7.50
CA ILE A 49 -4.52 -12.55 8.56
C ILE A 49 -3.04 -12.36 8.22
N LEU A 50 -2.64 -12.68 6.99
CA LEU A 50 -1.26 -12.49 6.52
C LEU A 50 -0.84 -11.02 6.56
N TYR A 51 -1.70 -10.11 6.09
CA TYR A 51 -1.43 -8.67 6.15
C TYR A 51 -1.26 -8.17 7.58
N VAL A 52 -2.09 -8.63 8.52
CA VAL A 52 -1.96 -8.29 9.94
C VAL A 52 -0.63 -8.81 10.51
N ILE A 53 -0.24 -10.05 10.18
CA ILE A 53 1.05 -10.61 10.60
C ILE A 53 2.22 -9.79 10.03
N VAL A 54 2.20 -9.49 8.73
CA VAL A 54 3.23 -8.67 8.05
C VAL A 54 3.29 -7.28 8.66
N PHE A 55 2.15 -6.67 8.96
CA PHE A 55 2.09 -5.36 9.60
C PHE A 55 2.74 -5.39 10.99
N ILE A 56 2.35 -6.33 11.86
CA ILE A 56 2.88 -6.42 13.22
C ILE A 56 4.37 -6.75 13.21
N VAL A 57 4.76 -7.82 12.52
CA VAL A 57 6.16 -8.27 12.47
C VAL A 57 7.04 -7.24 11.78
N GLY A 58 6.58 -6.69 10.65
CA GLY A 58 7.30 -5.70 9.88
C GLY A 58 7.49 -4.39 10.64
N THR A 59 6.45 -3.88 11.31
CA THR A 59 6.56 -2.62 12.07
C THR A 59 7.47 -2.78 13.28
N ILE A 60 7.29 -3.83 14.07
CA ILE A 60 8.13 -4.11 15.24
C ILE A 60 9.58 -4.35 14.80
N GLY A 61 9.80 -5.17 13.78
CA GLY A 61 11.14 -5.50 13.29
C GLY A 61 11.89 -4.27 12.78
N ASN A 62 11.28 -3.49 11.90
CA ASN A 62 11.91 -2.30 11.33
C ASN A 62 12.12 -1.20 12.38
N LEU A 63 11.19 -1.04 13.32
CA LEU A 63 11.36 -0.09 14.42
C LEU A 63 12.51 -0.51 15.35
N LEU A 64 12.62 -1.81 15.67
CA LEU A 64 13.73 -2.33 16.47
C LEU A 64 15.09 -2.10 15.79
N VAL A 65 15.19 -2.31 14.47
CA VAL A 65 16.40 -2.02 13.69
C VAL A 65 16.83 -0.56 13.88
N ILE A 66 15.90 0.39 13.72
CA ILE A 66 16.17 1.82 13.91
C ILE A 66 16.63 2.09 15.34
N ILE A 67 15.89 1.59 16.35
CA ILE A 67 16.18 1.80 17.77
C ILE A 67 17.57 1.25 18.15
N VAL A 68 17.90 0.03 17.74
CA VAL A 68 19.17 -0.62 18.11
C VAL A 68 20.36 0.14 17.53
N ILE A 69 20.29 0.54 16.26
CA ILE A 69 21.38 1.27 15.60
C ILE A 69 21.50 2.69 16.19
N GLN A 70 20.39 3.34 16.52
CA GLN A 70 20.42 4.64 17.18
C GLN A 70 20.97 4.53 18.60
N ARG A 71 20.58 3.54 19.39
CA ARG A 71 21.01 3.41 20.79
C ARG A 71 22.48 3.00 20.91
N ASN A 72 22.96 2.10 20.06
CA ASN A 72 24.32 1.59 20.15
C ASN A 72 25.28 2.37 19.23
N ARG A 73 26.13 3.22 19.82
CA ARG A 73 27.11 4.04 19.07
C ARG A 73 28.12 3.20 18.28
N SER A 74 28.46 2.00 18.76
CA SER A 74 29.36 1.07 18.07
C SER A 74 28.75 0.56 16.75
N MET A 75 27.42 0.40 16.72
CA MET A 75 26.68 -0.06 15.54
C MET A 75 26.42 1.05 14.51
N ARG A 76 26.85 2.30 14.73
CA ARG A 76 26.62 3.40 13.78
C ARG A 76 27.65 3.41 12.66
N THR A 77 27.75 2.32 11.91
CA THR A 77 28.60 2.16 10.71
C THR A 77 27.88 2.65 9.45
N VAL A 78 28.61 2.79 8.34
CA VAL A 78 28.03 3.23 7.04
C VAL A 78 26.95 2.27 6.57
N THR A 79 27.24 0.96 6.54
CA THR A 79 26.25 -0.05 6.15
C THR A 79 25.01 -0.02 7.05
N ASN A 80 25.19 0.17 8.36
CA ASN A 80 24.05 0.22 9.28
C ASN A 80 23.21 1.49 9.09
N MET A 81 23.76 2.59 8.53
CA MET A 81 22.95 3.73 8.09
C MET A 81 22.06 3.38 6.89
N PHE A 82 22.55 2.57 5.94
CA PHE A 82 21.73 2.09 4.83
C PHE A 82 20.64 1.09 5.30
N ILE A 83 20.96 0.22 6.26
CA ILE A 83 19.96 -0.66 6.88
C ILE A 83 18.88 0.16 7.59
N MET A 84 19.26 1.23 8.31
CA MET A 84 18.28 2.16 8.91
C MET A 84 17.43 2.86 7.84
N ASN A 85 18.01 3.20 6.69
CA ASN A 85 17.27 3.80 5.57
C ASN A 85 16.22 2.84 4.99
N LEU A 86 16.59 1.57 4.80
CA LEU A 86 15.65 0.52 4.37
C LEU A 86 14.51 0.36 5.37
N ALA A 87 14.84 0.26 6.67
CA ALA A 87 13.83 0.14 7.72
C ALA A 87 12.87 1.34 7.75
N ALA A 88 13.35 2.56 7.47
CA ALA A 88 12.50 3.74 7.37
C ALA A 88 11.56 3.70 6.14
N ALA A 89 12.06 3.27 4.99
CA ALA A 89 11.25 3.10 3.77
C ALA A 89 10.18 2.02 3.95
N ASP A 90 10.52 0.91 4.60
CA ASP A 90 9.58 -0.17 4.89
C ASP A 90 8.50 0.27 5.88
N LEU A 91 8.85 1.04 6.93
CA LEU A 91 7.85 1.60 7.85
C LEU A 91 6.86 2.53 7.16
N LEU A 92 7.30 3.32 6.16
CA LEU A 92 6.37 4.14 5.37
C LEU A 92 5.34 3.28 4.63
N VAL A 93 5.79 2.20 3.99
CA VAL A 93 4.87 1.29 3.27
C VAL A 93 3.94 0.58 4.24
N LEU A 94 4.46 0.07 5.35
CA LEU A 94 3.69 -0.66 6.34
C LEU A 94 2.62 0.22 7.00
N VAL A 95 2.92 1.49 7.29
CA VAL A 95 1.99 2.39 7.98
C VAL A 95 0.97 3.02 7.03
N PHE A 96 1.37 3.41 5.81
CA PHE A 96 0.49 4.17 4.91
C PHE A 96 -0.13 3.30 3.81
N CYS A 97 0.64 2.40 3.21
CA CYS A 97 0.17 1.64 2.06
C CYS A 97 -0.60 0.39 2.49
N LEU A 98 -0.05 -0.39 3.43
CA LEU A 98 -0.62 -1.68 3.80
C LEU A 98 -2.07 -1.58 4.33
N PRO A 99 -2.43 -0.62 5.23
CA PRO A 99 -3.82 -0.49 5.67
C PRO A 99 -4.77 -0.07 4.54
N ALA A 100 -4.32 0.82 3.66
CA ALA A 100 -5.10 1.26 2.50
C ALA A 100 -5.36 0.10 1.52
N THR A 101 -4.33 -0.72 1.25
CA THR A 101 -4.46 -1.94 0.43
C THR A 101 -5.41 -2.94 1.05
N VAL A 102 -5.33 -3.20 2.37
CA VAL A 102 -6.25 -4.12 3.05
C VAL A 102 -7.71 -3.65 2.92
N ILE A 103 -7.96 -2.37 3.13
CA ILE A 103 -9.32 -1.82 3.01
C ILE A 103 -9.83 -1.95 1.59
N GLN A 104 -9.00 -1.65 0.59
CA GLN A 104 -9.35 -1.83 -0.81
C GLN A 104 -9.61 -3.30 -1.17
N ASP A 105 -8.79 -4.23 -0.67
CA ASP A 105 -8.92 -5.66 -0.92
C ASP A 105 -10.18 -6.26 -0.28
N VAL A 106 -10.56 -5.78 0.91
CA VAL A 106 -11.75 -6.25 1.65
C VAL A 106 -13.02 -5.66 1.07
N THR A 107 -13.01 -4.37 0.75
CA THR A 107 -14.22 -3.66 0.31
C THR A 107 -14.42 -3.70 -1.20
N LYS A 108 -13.41 -4.20 -1.93
CA LYS A 108 -13.33 -4.24 -3.40
C LYS A 108 -13.47 -2.87 -4.06
N THR A 109 -13.40 -1.80 -3.29
CA THR A 109 -13.64 -0.43 -3.74
C THR A 109 -12.72 0.54 -2.97
N TRP A 110 -12.55 1.75 -3.50
CA TRP A 110 -11.67 2.75 -2.90
C TRP A 110 -12.45 3.95 -2.37
N PHE A 111 -12.50 4.09 -1.05
CA PHE A 111 -13.27 5.14 -0.39
C PHE A 111 -12.50 6.42 -0.06
N PHE A 112 -11.16 6.39 -0.10
CA PHE A 112 -10.33 7.50 0.38
C PHE A 112 -10.18 8.66 -0.62
N GLY A 113 -10.87 8.58 -1.77
CA GLY A 113 -10.83 9.57 -2.82
C GLY A 113 -9.51 9.62 -3.59
N LEU A 114 -9.45 10.52 -4.57
CA LEU A 114 -8.36 10.64 -5.55
C LEU A 114 -7.00 10.97 -4.93
N VAL A 115 -6.98 11.89 -3.97
CA VAL A 115 -5.73 12.40 -3.38
C VAL A 115 -4.99 11.28 -2.65
N LEU A 116 -5.69 10.52 -1.80
CA LEU A 116 -5.09 9.40 -1.08
C LEU A 116 -4.74 8.24 -2.01
N CYS A 117 -5.50 7.99 -3.08
CA CYS A 117 -5.18 6.96 -4.06
C CYS A 117 -3.82 7.23 -4.71
N LYS A 118 -3.62 8.45 -5.22
CA LYS A 118 -2.33 8.88 -5.78
C LYS A 118 -1.22 8.86 -4.74
N PHE A 119 -1.51 9.34 -3.53
CA PHE A 119 -0.52 9.40 -2.45
C PHE A 119 -0.01 8.01 -2.04
N VAL A 120 -0.90 7.05 -1.81
CA VAL A 120 -0.54 5.69 -1.39
C VAL A 120 0.30 4.99 -2.44
N ASN A 121 -0.10 5.07 -3.72
CA ASN A 121 0.66 4.49 -4.82
C ASN A 121 2.01 5.19 -5.01
N TYR A 122 2.04 6.52 -4.92
CA TYR A 122 3.28 7.28 -5.00
C TYR A 122 4.27 6.87 -3.92
N ILE A 123 3.84 6.81 -2.65
CA ILE A 123 4.67 6.38 -1.54
C ILE A 123 5.14 4.94 -1.72
N GLN A 124 4.28 4.03 -2.20
CA GLN A 124 4.66 2.64 -2.46
C GLN A 124 5.78 2.54 -3.51
N ASN A 125 5.60 3.17 -4.68
CA ASN A 125 6.60 3.14 -5.76
C ASN A 125 7.88 3.88 -5.36
N MET A 126 7.75 4.96 -4.61
CA MET A 126 8.88 5.70 -4.06
C MET A 126 9.68 4.83 -3.09
N SER A 127 9.04 4.15 -2.15
CA SER A 127 9.72 3.25 -1.21
C SER A 127 10.40 2.09 -1.90
N ILE A 128 9.79 1.49 -2.93
CA ILE A 128 10.44 0.46 -3.76
C ILE A 128 11.72 1.00 -4.40
N SER A 129 11.64 2.20 -5.00
CA SER A 129 12.79 2.87 -5.62
C SER A 129 13.90 3.16 -4.60
N VAL A 130 13.54 3.67 -3.41
CA VAL A 130 14.49 3.92 -2.31
C VAL A 130 15.18 2.62 -1.90
N SER A 131 14.44 1.53 -1.77
CA SER A 131 14.99 0.24 -1.36
C SER A 131 15.97 -0.33 -2.39
N VAL A 132 15.60 -0.33 -3.67
CA VAL A 132 16.49 -0.80 -4.76
C VAL A 132 17.76 0.03 -4.84
N LEU A 133 17.64 1.36 -4.84
CA LEU A 133 18.80 2.26 -4.88
C LEU A 133 19.68 2.12 -3.63
N THR A 134 19.09 1.87 -2.46
CA THR A 134 19.85 1.61 -1.23
C THR A 134 20.62 0.29 -1.31
N LEU A 135 20.00 -0.78 -1.81
CA LEU A 135 20.66 -2.07 -2.02
C LEU A 135 21.81 -1.95 -3.03
N MET A 136 21.60 -1.18 -4.10
CA MET A 136 22.66 -0.86 -5.05
C MET A 136 23.82 -0.11 -4.37
N ALA A 137 23.52 0.91 -3.57
CA ALA A 137 24.54 1.67 -2.84
C ALA A 137 25.33 0.78 -1.85
N ILE A 138 24.66 -0.12 -1.13
CA ILE A 138 25.32 -1.11 -0.27
C ILE A 138 26.25 -2.00 -1.12
N SER A 139 25.79 -2.46 -2.28
CA SER A 139 26.58 -3.34 -3.15
C SER A 139 27.85 -2.65 -3.66
N VAL A 140 27.73 -1.39 -4.06
CA VAL A 140 28.88 -0.56 -4.49
C VAL A 140 29.83 -0.30 -3.32
N GLU A 141 29.31 0.00 -2.13
CA GLU A 141 30.12 0.18 -0.91
C GLU A 141 30.97 -1.07 -0.65
N ARG A 142 30.35 -2.26 -0.69
CA ARG A 142 31.03 -3.54 -0.46
C ARG A 142 32.06 -3.85 -1.52
N TYR A 143 31.73 -3.61 -2.78
CA TYR A 143 32.66 -3.77 -3.88
C TYR A 143 33.92 -2.90 -3.68
N GLN A 144 33.74 -1.61 -3.36
CA GLN A 144 34.87 -0.70 -3.14
C GLN A 144 35.72 -1.08 -1.92
N ALA A 145 35.09 -1.55 -0.84
CA ALA A 145 35.80 -1.99 0.36
C ALA A 145 36.70 -3.22 0.10
N ILE A 146 36.26 -4.13 -0.77
CA ILE A 146 37.00 -5.36 -1.12
C ILE A 146 38.11 -5.06 -2.12
N VAL A 147 37.81 -4.32 -3.19
CA VAL A 147 38.75 -4.11 -4.31
C VAL A 147 39.78 -3.01 -4.01
N TYR A 148 39.40 -1.99 -3.24
CA TYR A 148 40.23 -0.82 -2.96
C TYR A 148 40.41 -0.57 -1.45
N PRO A 149 40.92 -1.55 -0.66
CA PRO A 149 40.92 -1.49 0.81
C PRO A 149 41.69 -0.28 1.38
N LEU A 150 42.74 0.20 0.71
CA LEU A 150 43.55 1.34 1.16
C LEU A 150 42.98 2.72 0.74
N LYS A 151 42.09 2.76 -0.27
CA LYS A 151 41.44 4.00 -0.74
C LYS A 151 40.01 4.15 -0.22
N PHE A 152 39.41 3.05 0.23
CA PHE A 152 38.06 3.02 0.75
C PHE A 152 38.02 3.63 2.16
N SER A 153 37.56 4.87 2.26
CA SER A 153 37.11 5.46 3.51
C SER A 153 35.58 5.47 3.53
N GLY A 154 35.00 4.53 4.28
CA GLY A 154 33.57 4.50 4.61
C GLY A 154 33.22 5.63 5.57
N THR A 155 33.17 6.87 5.07
CA THR A 155 32.83 8.04 5.88
C THR A 155 31.32 8.15 6.06
N LYS A 156 30.87 8.38 7.30
CA LYS A 156 29.45 8.63 7.62
C LYS A 156 28.84 9.80 6.83
N GLN A 157 29.65 10.80 6.47
CA GLN A 157 29.22 11.92 5.63
C GLN A 157 28.85 11.46 4.22
N ARG A 158 29.66 10.59 3.60
CA ARG A 158 29.36 10.01 2.28
C ARG A 158 28.05 9.20 2.33
N ALA A 159 27.87 8.40 3.38
CA ALA A 159 26.63 7.63 3.58
C ALA A 159 25.39 8.52 3.65
N ARG A 160 25.45 9.63 4.40
CA ARG A 160 24.34 10.59 4.48
C ARG A 160 24.04 11.26 3.14
N ILE A 161 25.08 11.67 2.40
CA ILE A 161 24.92 12.25 1.06
C ILE A 161 24.27 11.24 0.11
N LEU A 162 24.71 9.98 0.14
CA LEU A 162 24.13 8.91 -0.65
C LEU A 162 22.66 8.68 -0.29
N ILE A 163 22.32 8.58 0.99
CA ILE A 163 20.93 8.46 1.43
C ILE A 163 20.09 9.63 0.90
N LEU A 164 20.51 10.88 1.12
CA LEU A 164 19.79 12.05 0.61
C LEU A 164 19.62 12.00 -0.92
N SER A 165 20.65 11.60 -1.65
CA SER A 165 20.56 11.45 -3.10
C SER A 165 19.57 10.36 -3.52
N VAL A 166 19.49 9.24 -2.80
CA VAL A 166 18.52 8.16 -3.04
C VAL A 166 17.09 8.67 -2.88
N TRP A 167 16.81 9.45 -1.83
CA TRP A 167 15.48 10.04 -1.62
C TRP A 167 15.11 11.00 -2.76
N ILE A 168 16.01 11.91 -3.12
CA ILE A 168 15.78 12.87 -4.22
C ILE A 168 15.58 12.15 -5.56
N LEU A 169 16.45 11.20 -5.90
CA LEU A 169 16.34 10.43 -7.13
C LEU A 169 15.05 9.61 -7.18
N SER A 170 14.66 8.97 -6.07
CA SER A 170 13.41 8.21 -6.01
C SER A 170 12.18 9.12 -6.19
N LEU A 171 12.17 10.29 -5.56
CA LEU A 171 11.09 11.28 -5.74
C LEU A 171 10.96 11.70 -7.21
N LEU A 172 12.08 11.95 -7.88
CA LEU A 172 12.11 12.37 -9.28
C LEU A 172 11.73 11.25 -10.24
N LEU A 173 12.19 10.02 -10.01
CA LEU A 173 11.90 8.86 -10.86
C LEU A 173 10.43 8.48 -10.84
N VAL A 174 9.77 8.60 -9.69
CA VAL A 174 8.35 8.22 -9.50
C VAL A 174 7.41 9.40 -9.81
N LEU A 175 7.95 10.61 -9.99
CA LEU A 175 7.16 11.82 -10.28
C LEU A 175 6.29 11.69 -11.55
N PRO A 176 6.77 11.13 -12.68
CA PRO A 176 5.96 10.92 -13.86
C PRO A 176 4.77 9.99 -13.59
N ASP A 177 4.96 8.92 -12.81
CA ASP A 177 3.89 7.98 -12.46
C ASP A 177 2.75 8.68 -11.70
N ALA A 178 3.08 9.59 -10.76
CA ALA A 178 2.07 10.36 -10.04
C ALA A 178 1.29 11.35 -10.91
N ILE A 179 1.96 11.93 -11.92
CA ILE A 179 1.35 12.88 -12.86
C ILE A 179 0.43 12.12 -13.82
N MET A 180 0.93 11.03 -14.40
CA MET A 180 0.22 10.22 -15.39
C MET A 180 -0.87 9.35 -14.76
N MET A 181 -0.82 9.09 -13.44
CA MET A 181 -1.91 8.42 -12.74
C MET A 181 -3.22 9.18 -12.95
N THR A 182 -4.09 8.61 -13.78
CA THR A 182 -5.46 9.08 -13.97
C THR A 182 -6.42 8.14 -13.28
N LEU A 183 -7.49 8.69 -12.70
CA LEU A 183 -8.61 7.87 -12.28
C LEU A 183 -9.56 7.72 -13.45
N ILE A 184 -9.83 6.48 -13.85
CA ILE A 184 -10.96 6.20 -14.73
C ILE A 184 -12.15 5.87 -13.83
N ARG A 185 -13.21 6.68 -13.94
CA ARG A 185 -14.48 6.47 -13.23
C ARG A 185 -15.35 5.56 -14.09
N GLN A 186 -15.47 4.28 -13.76
CA GLN A 186 -16.41 3.41 -14.47
C GLN A 186 -17.84 3.71 -14.01
N TYR A 187 -18.64 4.31 -14.89
CA TYR A 187 -20.08 4.53 -14.68
C TYR A 187 -20.85 3.29 -15.16
N GLY A 188 -20.75 2.20 -14.41
CA GLY A 188 -21.47 0.96 -14.65
C GLY A 188 -21.51 0.17 -13.35
N ASP A 189 -22.70 0.05 -12.76
CA ASP A 189 -23.02 -0.73 -11.56
C ASP A 189 -22.77 -0.12 -10.15
N GLU A 190 -23.05 1.17 -9.93
CA GLU A 190 -23.32 1.77 -8.59
C GLU A 190 -22.37 1.38 -7.42
N ILE A 191 -21.13 1.01 -7.72
CA ILE A 191 -20.03 0.85 -6.77
C ILE A 191 -18.85 1.58 -7.41
N GLU A 192 -18.28 2.57 -6.70
CA GLU A 192 -17.15 3.37 -7.15
C GLU A 192 -15.85 2.54 -7.19
N THR A 193 -15.76 1.55 -8.07
CA THR A 193 -14.52 0.78 -8.23
C THR A 193 -13.50 1.55 -9.04
N ILE A 194 -12.47 2.00 -8.33
CA ILE A 194 -11.31 2.72 -8.88
C ILE A 194 -10.33 1.69 -9.43
N TYR A 195 -10.27 1.57 -10.75
CA TYR A 195 -9.26 0.76 -11.45
C TYR A 195 -8.14 1.64 -12.00
N LEU A 196 -6.92 1.10 -11.95
CA LEU A 196 -5.67 1.72 -12.41
C LEU A 196 -5.47 1.47 -13.92
N THR A 197 -5.06 2.51 -14.62
CA THR A 197 -4.30 2.43 -15.89
C THR A 197 -3.13 3.38 -15.81
#